data_AF-A0A2H3ID57-F1
#
_entry.id   AF-A0A2H3ID57-F1
#
_cell.length_a   1.000
_cell.length_b   1.000
_cell.length_c   1.000
_cell.angle_alpha   90.00
_cell.angle_beta   90.00
_cell.angle_gamma   90.00
#
_symmetry.space_group_name_H-M   'P 1'
#
loop_
_entity.id
_entity.type
_entity.pdbx_description
1 polymer ?
#
loop_
_entity_poly.entity_id
_entity_poly.type
_entity_poly.pdbx_seq_one_letter_code
_entity_poly.pdbx_strand_id
1 'polypeptide(L)'
;MKSFILIILVIAFISLSINTVSARCFWTGAKWQDRAAARQHVVNACKGHSGYLGAFQGNFAAGEAAHTCVQHSPTQKLEFMVQNLNIYHAFDLADDECVLRLQNEINSCSRGGSSMISDWVFRADPSNGIC
;
A
#
# COMPACT_ATOMS: atom_id res chain seq x y z
N MET A 1 -23.68 6.27 -61.33
CA MET A 1 -24.33 6.91 -60.16
C MET A 1 -24.38 5.92 -59.01
N LYS A 2 -23.66 6.24 -57.94
CA LYS A 2 -24.01 6.11 -56.50
C LYS A 2 -24.50 4.72 -56.00
N SER A 3 -23.69 3.96 -55.25
CA SER A 3 -23.54 4.03 -53.78
C SER A 3 -24.68 3.28 -53.06
N PHE A 4 -24.51 2.43 -52.05
CA PHE A 4 -23.67 2.53 -50.87
C PHE A 4 -23.40 1.14 -50.25
N ILE A 5 -22.14 0.94 -49.87
CA ILE A 5 -21.67 -0.02 -48.88
C ILE A 5 -22.33 0.30 -47.53
N LEU A 6 -22.86 -0.70 -46.82
CA LEU A 6 -23.08 -0.58 -45.38
C LEU A 6 -22.60 -1.85 -44.67
N ILE A 7 -21.29 -1.88 -44.43
CA ILE A 7 -20.65 -2.80 -43.50
C ILE A 7 -21.06 -2.33 -42.10
N ILE A 8 -21.85 -3.13 -41.39
CA ILE A 8 -22.18 -2.91 -39.98
C ILE A 8 -20.91 -3.20 -39.17
N LEU A 9 -20.17 -2.14 -38.84
CA LEU A 9 -19.01 -2.19 -37.95
C LEU A 9 -19.52 -2.21 -36.51
N VAL A 10 -19.56 -3.40 -35.90
CA VAL A 10 -19.78 -3.59 -34.46
C VAL A 10 -18.51 -3.16 -33.74
N ILE A 11 -18.47 -1.93 -33.20
CA ILE A 11 -17.39 -1.47 -32.33
C ILE A 11 -17.75 -1.85 -30.89
N ALA A 12 -17.27 -3.00 -30.43
CA ALA A 12 -17.30 -3.36 -29.02
C ALA A 12 -16.30 -2.48 -28.26
N PHE A 13 -16.77 -1.43 -27.58
CA PHE A 13 -15.97 -0.68 -26.62
C PHE A 13 -15.78 -1.54 -25.37
N ILE A 14 -14.66 -2.27 -25.30
CA ILE A 14 -14.22 -2.92 -24.07
C ILE A 14 -13.73 -1.80 -23.16
N SER A 15 -14.56 -1.39 -22.20
CA SER A 15 -14.16 -0.48 -21.13
C SER A 15 -13.10 -1.17 -20.28
N LEU A 16 -11.81 -0.89 -20.54
CA LEU A 16 -10.75 -1.23 -19.61
C LEU A 16 -10.90 -0.32 -18.39
N SER A 17 -11.44 -0.87 -17.30
CA SER A 17 -11.39 -0.26 -15.98
C SER A 17 -9.93 -0.19 -15.53
N ILE A 18 -9.24 0.90 -15.88
CA ILE A 18 -7.91 1.21 -15.37
C ILE A 18 -8.04 1.59 -13.90
N ASN A 19 -7.78 0.64 -13.00
CA ASN A 19 -7.54 0.97 -11.60
C ASN A 19 -6.33 1.89 -11.54
N THR A 20 -6.55 3.16 -11.20
CA THR A 20 -5.47 4.15 -11.11
C THR A 20 -4.61 3.83 -9.89
N VAL A 21 -3.48 3.17 -10.09
CA VAL A 21 -2.45 3.03 -9.07
C VAL A 21 -1.70 4.36 -9.00
N SER A 22 -1.78 5.06 -7.87
CA SER A 22 -0.96 6.25 -7.61
C SER A 22 0.10 5.88 -6.58
N ALA A 23 1.35 5.68 -7.01
CA ALA A 23 2.49 5.49 -6.12
C ALA A 23 3.39 6.73 -6.14
N ARG A 24 3.84 7.18 -4.96
CA ARG A 24 4.73 8.34 -4.80
C ARG A 24 5.84 8.01 -3.82
N CYS A 25 7.07 7.97 -4.31
CA CYS A 25 8.25 7.96 -3.45
C CYS A 25 8.44 9.31 -2.77
N PHE A 26 8.88 9.30 -1.51
CA PHE A 26 9.25 10.53 -0.81
C PHE A 26 10.57 11.10 -1.35
N TRP A 27 10.61 12.42 -1.56
CA TRP A 27 11.77 13.13 -2.09
C TRP A 27 12.80 13.50 -1.00
N THR A 28 12.31 13.79 0.20
CA THR A 28 13.08 14.16 1.40
C THR A 28 12.87 13.12 2.51
N GLY A 29 13.51 13.29 3.67
CA GLY A 29 13.42 12.33 4.79
C GLY A 29 14.63 11.41 4.89
N ALA A 30 14.60 10.40 5.76
CA ALA A 30 15.71 9.46 5.89
C ALA A 30 15.71 8.45 4.73
N LYS A 31 16.82 7.73 4.56
CA LYS A 31 16.86 6.52 3.72
C LYS A 31 16.74 5.31 4.62
N TRP A 32 16.26 4.19 4.07
CA TRP A 32 16.30 2.91 4.76
C TRP A 32 17.75 2.57 5.19
N GLN A 33 17.99 2.37 6.49
CA GLN A 33 19.29 1.86 6.96
C GLN A 33 19.42 0.37 6.66
N ASP A 34 18.34 -0.39 6.87
CA ASP A 34 18.24 -1.81 6.52
C ASP A 34 16.87 -2.13 5.92
N ARG A 35 16.84 -2.38 4.61
CA ARG A 35 15.60 -2.77 3.90
C ARG A 35 15.15 -4.19 4.24
N ALA A 36 16.06 -5.10 4.55
CA ALA A 36 15.69 -6.47 4.87
C ALA A 36 14.96 -6.51 6.22
N ALA A 37 15.49 -5.81 7.22
CA ALA A 37 14.80 -5.63 8.50
C ALA A 37 13.44 -4.93 8.31
N ALA A 38 13.37 -3.84 7.53
CA ALA A 38 12.11 -3.16 7.25
C ALA A 38 11.04 -4.09 6.64
N ARG A 39 11.42 -4.95 5.68
CA ARG A 39 10.52 -5.95 5.10
C ARG A 39 10.05 -6.98 6.13
N GLN A 40 10.93 -7.42 7.03
CA GLN A 40 10.55 -8.34 8.10
C GLN A 40 9.59 -7.68 9.09
N HIS A 41 9.78 -6.41 9.42
CA HIS A 41 8.84 -5.67 10.26
C HIS A 41 7.47 -5.51 9.62
N VAL A 42 7.40 -5.33 8.29
CA VAL A 42 6.13 -5.39 7.55
C VAL A 42 5.47 -6.76 7.68
N VAL A 43 6.21 -7.86 7.57
CA VAL A 43 5.66 -9.21 7.78
C VAL A 43 5.05 -9.32 9.17
N ASN A 44 5.76 -8.88 10.20
CA ASN A 44 5.25 -8.94 11.58
C ASN A 44 4.03 -8.03 11.78
N ALA A 45 4.00 -6.85 11.15
CA ALA A 45 2.89 -5.92 11.24
C ALA A 45 1.62 -6.43 10.52
N CYS A 46 1.77 -7.16 9.41
CA CYS A 46 0.65 -7.68 8.63
C CYS A 46 0.21 -9.09 9.02
N LYS A 47 1.09 -9.92 9.61
CA LYS A 47 0.79 -11.34 9.90
C LYS A 47 0.91 -11.70 11.38
N GLY A 48 1.35 -10.76 12.21
CA GLY A 48 1.67 -11.02 13.60
C GLY A 48 2.96 -11.81 13.79
N HIS A 49 3.31 -12.03 15.05
CA HIS A 49 4.48 -12.81 15.44
C HIS A 49 4.33 -13.29 16.90
N SER A 50 4.90 -14.46 17.22
CA SER A 50 4.92 -15.00 18.59
C SER A 50 3.55 -15.06 19.29
N GLY A 51 2.50 -15.37 18.53
CA GLY A 51 1.13 -15.48 19.05
C GLY A 51 0.39 -14.15 19.21
N TYR A 52 1.02 -13.01 18.87
CA TYR A 52 0.39 -11.70 18.84
C TYR A 52 -0.05 -11.36 17.41
N LEU A 53 -1.23 -10.76 17.29
CA LEU A 53 -1.72 -10.22 16.03
C LEU A 53 -0.85 -9.05 15.56
N GLY A 54 -0.69 -8.94 14.25
CA GLY A 54 -0.07 -7.80 13.61
C GLY A 54 -0.92 -6.54 13.73
N ALA A 55 -0.28 -5.37 13.70
CA ALA A 55 -0.97 -4.08 13.75
C ALA A 55 -1.96 -3.85 12.59
N PHE A 56 -1.84 -4.60 11.50
CA PHE A 56 -2.69 -4.50 10.31
C PHE A 56 -3.50 -5.77 10.05
N GLN A 57 -3.63 -6.67 11.03
CA GLN A 57 -4.51 -7.84 10.91
C GLN A 57 -5.93 -7.51 11.34
N GLY A 58 -6.89 -7.98 10.54
CA GLY A 58 -8.32 -7.92 10.83
C GLY A 58 -9.04 -6.74 10.17
N ASN A 59 -10.33 -6.60 10.51
CA ASN A 59 -11.20 -5.63 9.87
C ASN A 59 -10.80 -4.19 10.19
N PHE A 60 -10.73 -3.37 9.14
CA PHE A 60 -10.63 -1.92 9.23
C PHE A 60 -12.02 -1.33 9.08
N ALA A 61 -12.43 -0.48 10.03
CA ALA A 61 -13.64 0.31 9.93
C ALA A 61 -13.60 1.23 8.70
N ALA A 62 -14.76 1.74 8.33
CA ALA A 62 -14.88 2.66 7.21
C ALA A 62 -14.02 3.92 7.44
N GLY A 63 -13.11 4.23 6.52
CA GLY A 63 -12.19 5.35 6.63
C GLY A 63 -11.00 5.15 7.58
N GLU A 64 -10.92 4.01 8.28
CA GLU A 64 -9.93 3.78 9.34
C GLU A 64 -8.50 3.73 8.79
N ALA A 65 -7.60 4.47 9.44
CA ALA A 65 -6.17 4.37 9.25
C ALA A 65 -5.53 3.72 10.48
N ALA A 66 -4.87 2.58 10.29
CA ALA A 66 -4.03 1.95 11.30
C ALA A 66 -2.57 2.35 11.08
N HIS A 67 -1.84 2.53 12.18
CA HIS A 67 -0.45 2.96 12.17
C HIS A 67 0.38 2.07 13.10
N THR A 68 1.63 1.83 12.73
CA THR A 68 2.62 1.26 13.66
C THR A 68 3.97 1.95 13.49
N CYS A 69 4.67 2.12 14.61
CA CYS A 69 6.02 2.64 14.67
C CYS A 69 6.93 1.53 15.21
N VAL A 70 7.99 1.21 14.46
CA VAL A 70 8.99 0.23 14.86
C VAL A 70 10.34 0.90 15.03
N GLN A 71 10.93 0.77 16.21
CA GLN A 71 12.30 1.21 16.45
C GLN A 71 13.28 0.24 15.80
N HIS A 72 13.98 0.67 14.74
CA HIS A 72 14.93 -0.18 14.03
C HIS A 72 16.37 -0.03 14.55
N SER A 73 16.79 1.19 14.84
CA SER A 73 18.11 1.51 15.41
C SER A 73 18.00 2.65 16.40
N PRO A 74 19.03 3.02 17.18
CA PRO A 74 18.94 4.17 18.11
C PRO A 74 18.59 5.51 17.46
N THR A 75 18.69 5.63 16.13
CA THR A 75 18.46 6.87 15.39
C THR A 75 17.39 6.76 14.30
N GLN A 76 16.90 5.56 13.99
CA GLN A 76 15.88 5.34 12.95
C GLN A 76 14.66 4.61 13.50
N LYS A 77 13.50 5.22 13.25
CA LYS A 77 12.18 4.60 13.36
C LYS A 77 11.62 4.30 11.97
N LEU A 78 10.80 3.26 11.88
CA LEU A 78 10.07 2.87 10.68
C LEU A 78 8.59 3.04 10.95
N GLU A 79 7.93 3.90 10.18
CA GLU A 79 6.50 4.18 10.32
C GLU A 79 5.76 3.54 9.15
N PHE A 80 4.82 2.66 9.48
CA PHE A 80 3.95 2.02 8.50
C PHE A 80 2.50 2.44 8.75
N MET A 81 1.73 2.58 7.67
CA MET A 81 0.30 2.85 7.75
C MET A 81 -0.44 2.08 6.65
N VAL A 82 -1.61 1.57 7.02
CA VAL A 82 -2.62 1.04 6.13
C VAL A 82 -3.92 1.79 6.41
N GLN A 83 -4.63 2.23 5.37
CA GLN A 83 -5.92 2.90 5.54
C GLN A 83 -6.97 2.36 4.57
N ASN A 84 -8.15 2.04 5.11
CA ASN A 84 -9.36 1.79 4.34
C ASN A 84 -9.95 3.14 3.87
N LEU A 85 -10.00 3.37 2.57
CA LEU A 85 -10.55 4.59 1.96
C LEU A 85 -12.06 4.53 1.75
N ASN A 86 -12.66 3.35 1.89
CA ASN A 86 -14.10 3.22 1.80
C ASN A 86 -14.73 3.84 3.04
N ILE A 87 -15.52 4.90 2.84
CA ILE A 87 -16.16 5.64 3.93
C ILE A 87 -17.51 5.05 4.37
N TYR A 88 -17.96 3.96 3.75
CA TYR A 88 -19.25 3.33 4.02
C TYR A 88 -19.14 1.93 4.61
N HIS A 89 -18.07 1.20 4.31
CA HIS A 89 -17.95 -0.21 4.64
C HIS A 89 -16.64 -0.52 5.36
N ALA A 90 -16.75 -1.36 6.38
CA ALA A 90 -15.62 -2.02 7.01
C ALA A 90 -15.29 -3.30 6.24
N PHE A 91 -14.00 -3.59 6.07
CA PHE A 91 -13.54 -4.85 5.50
C PHE A 91 -12.10 -5.14 5.90
N ASP A 92 -11.73 -6.41 5.71
CA ASP A 92 -10.41 -6.93 6.00
C ASP A 92 -9.48 -6.70 4.81
N LEU A 93 -8.23 -6.37 5.12
CA LEU A 93 -7.15 -6.40 4.14
C LEU A 93 -6.45 -7.75 4.26
N ALA A 94 -6.43 -8.55 3.19
CA ALA A 94 -5.71 -9.82 3.22
C ALA A 94 -4.24 -9.62 3.64
N ASP A 95 -3.78 -10.37 4.65
CA ASP A 95 -2.44 -10.23 5.23
C ASP A 95 -1.32 -10.30 4.17
N ASP A 96 -1.46 -11.17 3.17
CA ASP A 96 -0.51 -11.29 2.06
C ASP A 96 -0.49 -10.05 1.16
N GLU A 97 -1.65 -9.41 0.95
CA GLU A 97 -1.72 -8.16 0.22
C GLU A 97 -1.10 -7.02 1.04
N CYS A 98 -1.37 -6.95 2.35
CA CYS A 98 -0.71 -6.02 3.27
C CYS A 98 0.82 -6.11 3.15
N VAL A 99 1.36 -7.32 3.22
CA VAL A 99 2.82 -7.54 3.08
C VAL A 99 3.30 -7.09 1.71
N LEU A 100 2.67 -7.55 0.63
CA LEU A 100 3.08 -7.22 -0.73
C LEU A 100 3.12 -5.72 -0.96
N ARG A 101 2.05 -4.99 -0.61
CA ARG A 101 1.94 -3.56 -0.92
C ARG A 101 2.92 -2.72 -0.11
N LEU A 102 3.06 -2.97 1.19
CA LEU A 102 4.03 -2.23 2.01
C LEU A 102 5.48 -2.55 1.61
N GLN A 103 5.80 -3.80 1.25
CA GLN A 103 7.15 -4.13 0.76
C GLN A 103 7.45 -3.49 -0.60
N ASN A 104 6.45 -3.28 -1.47
CA ASN A 104 6.65 -2.55 -2.72
C ASN A 104 7.14 -1.11 -2.48
N GLU A 105 6.61 -0.42 -1.45
CA GLU A 105 7.09 0.91 -1.06
C GLU A 105 8.55 0.89 -0.59
N ILE A 106 8.94 -0.13 0.19
CA ILE A 106 10.33 -0.30 0.68
C ILE A 106 11.30 -0.58 -0.47
N ASN A 107 10.90 -1.45 -1.40
CA ASN A 107 11.74 -1.91 -2.50
C ASN A 107 11.92 -0.84 -3.58
N SER A 108 10.84 -0.13 -3.91
CA SER A 108 10.82 0.81 -5.04
C SER A 108 11.34 2.20 -4.65
N CYS A 109 11.21 2.59 -3.38
CA CYS A 109 11.52 3.95 -2.95
C CYS A 109 12.69 3.98 -1.95
N SER A 110 13.72 4.78 -2.24
CA SER A 110 14.92 4.89 -1.39
C SER A 110 14.69 5.53 -0.03
N ARG A 111 13.64 6.36 0.08
CA ARG A 111 13.25 7.10 1.29
C ARG A 111 11.83 6.73 1.75
N GLY A 112 11.35 5.56 1.35
CA GLY A 112 9.96 5.19 1.53
C GLY A 112 9.01 5.92 0.58
N GLY A 113 7.74 5.58 0.69
CA GLY A 113 6.72 6.01 -0.24
C GLY A 113 5.32 5.73 0.26
N SER A 114 4.36 6.13 -0.56
CA SER A 114 2.97 5.79 -0.36
C SER A 114 2.30 5.50 -1.69
N SER A 115 1.44 4.49 -1.69
CA SER A 115 0.56 4.19 -2.82
C SER A 115 -0.89 4.08 -2.41
N MET A 116 -1.75 4.39 -3.37
CA MET A 116 -3.18 4.10 -3.33
C MET A 116 -3.48 3.01 -4.36
N ILE A 117 -4.08 1.92 -3.90
CA ILE A 117 -4.44 0.76 -4.73
C ILE A 117 -5.83 0.30 -4.31
N SER A 118 -6.78 0.34 -5.25
CA SER A 118 -8.20 0.14 -4.95
C SER A 118 -8.62 1.09 -3.81
N ASP A 119 -9.33 0.60 -2.79
CA ASP A 119 -9.78 1.38 -1.64
C ASP A 119 -8.77 1.38 -0.48
N TRP A 120 -7.48 1.18 -0.74
CA TRP A 120 -6.45 1.14 0.29
C TRP A 120 -5.32 2.14 0.05
N VAL A 121 -4.86 2.78 1.13
CA VAL A 121 -3.57 3.49 1.16
C VAL A 121 -2.55 2.65 1.91
N PHE A 122 -1.37 2.53 1.33
CA PHE A 122 -0.19 1.93 1.92
C PHE A 122 0.88 3.00 2.04
N ARG A 123 1.52 3.08 3.20
CA ARG A 123 2.63 4.02 3.43
C ARG A 123 3.72 3.33 4.25
N ALA A 124 4.95 3.47 3.78
CA ALA A 124 6.14 3.00 4.47
C ALA A 124 7.19 4.11 4.49
N ASP A 125 7.59 4.54 5.69
CA ASP A 125 8.44 5.72 5.90
C ASP A 125 9.59 5.43 6.88
N PRO A 126 10.85 5.41 6.41
CA PRO A 126 12.00 5.48 7.29
C PRO A 126 12.23 6.93 7.72
N SER A 127 12.14 7.17 9.02
CA SER A 127 12.33 8.49 9.60
C SER A 127 13.38 8.49 10.70
N ASN A 128 14.06 9.63 10.87
CA ASN A 128 15.00 9.80 11.97
C ASN A 128 14.21 10.02 13.27
N GLY A 129 14.68 9.42 14.36
CA GLY A 129 14.10 9.59 15.69
C GLY A 129 13.73 8.27 16.36
N ILE A 130 12.84 8.40 17.35
CA ILE A 130 12.37 7.29 18.17
C ILE A 130 10.86 7.13 18.03
N CYS A 131 10.39 5.88 18.12
CA CYS A 131 9.08 5.56 18.65
C CYS A 131 9.11 5.78 20.18
#